data_AF-A0A1C5TWA7-F1
#
_entry.id   AF-A0A1C5TWA7-F1
#
_cell.length_a   1.000
_cell.length_b   1.000
_cell.length_c   1.000
_cell.angle_alpha   90.00
_cell.angle_beta   90.00
_cell.angle_gamma   90.00
#
_symmetry.space_group_name_H-M   'P 1'
#
loop_
_entity.id
_entity.type
_entity.pdbx_description
1 polymer ?
#
loop_
_entity_poly.entity_id
_entity_poly.type
_entity_poly.pdbx_seq_one_letter_code
_entity_poly.pdbx_strand_id
1 'polypeptide(L)'
;MKTIKYLIAFALFIMLGTSCQDNENWRIIPYEPEPSVPIEGPEFLLVVGNHQSWNPGAEVIGKVYPVDADGNYEGYAYLDGEFKFTSQNNWDGPNYGSGDAEGSLSTDAQAGNLTKDKGYYYITVNIKDLTYKADLRNFGVIGSATSGGWNEDIDLVYDPNDLKLKVTTTLTDGEIKFRANDAWDVDFGAGEKEGELAAKGGNIPVSAGDYQIVVDLSNPSYTYELIKQ
;
A
#
# COMPACT_ATOMS: atom_id res chain seq x y z
N MET A 1 5.57 -16.24 86.15
CA MET A 1 4.59 -16.86 85.22
C MET A 1 5.22 -18.12 84.65
N LYS A 2 4.40 -19.14 84.42
CA LYS A 2 4.71 -20.58 84.57
C LYS A 2 5.70 -21.17 83.55
N THR A 3 6.52 -22.08 84.09
CA THR A 3 7.23 -23.22 83.48
C THR A 3 6.37 -24.03 82.52
N ILE A 4 6.99 -24.76 81.57
CA ILE A 4 6.72 -26.20 81.30
C ILE A 4 7.75 -26.79 80.33
N LYS A 5 8.08 -28.05 80.61
CA LYS A 5 9.03 -28.96 79.98
C LYS A 5 8.26 -30.01 79.14
N TYR A 6 8.86 -30.43 78.02
CA TYR A 6 8.72 -31.70 77.27
C TYR A 6 7.34 -32.21 76.79
N LEU A 7 7.23 -32.55 75.49
CA LEU A 7 6.97 -33.93 75.04
C LEU A 7 7.16 -34.08 73.51
N ILE A 8 7.84 -35.14 73.10
CA ILE A 8 7.92 -35.64 71.72
C ILE A 8 6.68 -36.49 71.45
N ALA A 9 6.03 -36.34 70.30
CA ALA A 9 5.05 -37.30 69.79
C ALA A 9 5.11 -37.36 68.24
N PHE A 10 5.04 -38.59 67.75
CA PHE A 10 5.32 -39.06 66.40
C PHE A 10 4.00 -39.34 65.64
N ALA A 11 4.05 -39.21 64.30
CA ALA A 11 3.13 -39.72 63.29
C ALA A 11 1.72 -39.08 63.12
N LEU A 12 1.40 -38.64 61.90
CA LEU A 12 0.55 -39.39 60.95
C LEU A 12 0.50 -38.62 59.60
N PHE A 13 1.07 -39.18 58.54
CA PHE A 13 1.02 -38.62 57.19
C PHE A 13 -0.28 -39.09 56.52
N ILE A 14 -1.29 -38.22 56.47
CA ILE A 14 -2.54 -38.49 55.75
C ILE A 14 -2.37 -37.98 54.32
N MET A 15 -2.26 -38.90 53.36
CA MET A 15 -2.40 -38.57 51.94
C MET A 15 -3.86 -38.23 51.65
N LEU A 16 -4.13 -36.96 51.37
CA LEU A 16 -5.37 -36.51 50.75
C LEU A 16 -5.22 -36.69 49.24
N GLY A 17 -5.86 -37.71 48.68
CA GLY A 17 -6.08 -37.82 47.25
C GLY A 17 -7.14 -36.80 46.83
N THR A 18 -6.71 -35.71 46.19
CA THR A 18 -7.65 -34.81 45.51
C THR A 18 -8.05 -35.48 44.19
N SER A 19 -9.29 -35.95 44.15
CA SER A 19 -10.00 -36.32 42.94
C SER A 19 -10.24 -35.05 42.11
N CYS A 20 -9.52 -34.87 41.00
CA CYS A 20 -9.93 -33.92 39.97
C CYS A 20 -11.18 -34.50 39.30
N GLN A 21 -12.36 -33.94 39.60
CA GLN A 21 -13.50 -34.08 38.71
C GLN A 21 -13.35 -33.01 37.63
N ASP A 22 -13.00 -33.44 36.42
CA ASP A 22 -13.02 -32.58 35.24
C ASP A 22 -14.45 -32.06 35.04
N ASN A 23 -14.61 -30.75 35.03
CA ASN A 23 -15.86 -30.10 34.67
C ASN A 23 -15.94 -30.01 33.14
N GLU A 24 -16.65 -30.96 32.53
CA GLU A 24 -16.94 -31.11 31.09
C GLU A 24 -17.72 -29.93 30.44
N ASN A 25 -17.67 -28.72 31.00
CA ASN A 25 -18.43 -27.55 30.54
C ASN A 25 -17.62 -26.60 29.65
N TRP A 26 -16.67 -27.13 28.87
CA TRP A 26 -16.00 -26.33 27.84
C TRP A 26 -16.93 -26.22 26.62
N ARG A 27 -17.39 -25.01 26.31
CA ARG A 27 -18.08 -24.71 25.05
C ARG A 27 -17.06 -24.10 24.11
N ILE A 28 -16.93 -24.68 22.92
CA ILE A 28 -16.26 -24.01 21.81
C ILE A 28 -17.13 -22.81 21.44
N ILE A 29 -16.65 -21.60 21.74
CA ILE A 29 -17.18 -20.39 21.12
C ILE A 29 -16.62 -20.35 19.69
N PRO A 30 -17.48 -20.29 18.65
CA PRO A 30 -17.01 -19.99 17.31
C PRO A 30 -16.21 -18.69 17.36
N TYR A 31 -15.04 -18.66 16.74
CA TYR A 31 -14.33 -17.42 16.54
C TYR A 31 -15.22 -16.48 15.73
N GLU A 32 -15.74 -15.45 16.39
CA GLU A 32 -16.36 -14.31 15.74
C GLU A 32 -15.24 -13.29 15.56
N PRO A 33 -14.81 -13.00 14.32
CA PRO A 33 -13.81 -11.97 14.10
C PRO A 33 -14.36 -10.65 14.64
N GLU A 34 -13.57 -9.97 15.48
CA GLU A 34 -13.88 -8.61 15.90
C GLU A 34 -14.13 -7.74 14.65
N PRO A 35 -15.20 -6.93 14.61
CA PRO A 35 -15.45 -6.08 13.47
C PRO A 35 -14.25 -5.16 13.25
N SER A 36 -13.79 -5.06 12.00
CA SER A 36 -12.72 -4.12 11.65
C SER A 36 -13.08 -2.72 12.12
N VAL A 37 -12.19 -2.06 12.85
CA VAL A 37 -12.37 -0.66 13.26
C VAL A 37 -12.58 0.17 11.98
N PRO A 38 -13.66 0.96 11.87
CA PRO A 38 -13.85 1.84 10.72
C PRO A 38 -12.65 2.77 10.58
N ILE A 39 -12.09 2.88 9.37
CA ILE A 39 -11.04 3.87 9.12
C ILE A 39 -11.67 5.25 9.23
N GLU A 40 -11.19 6.04 10.19
CA GLU A 40 -11.65 7.41 10.41
C GLU A 40 -10.92 8.35 9.44
N GLY A 41 -11.65 8.92 8.47
CA GLY A 41 -11.12 9.90 7.52
C GLY A 41 -11.82 9.88 6.16
N PRO A 42 -11.37 10.71 5.19
CA PRO A 42 -11.80 10.63 3.81
C PRO A 42 -11.54 9.25 3.18
N GLU A 43 -12.38 8.82 2.23
CA GLU A 43 -12.20 7.56 1.49
C GLU A 43 -10.96 7.55 0.59
N PHE A 44 -10.47 8.73 0.24
CA PHE A 44 -9.23 8.98 -0.51
C PHE A 44 -8.84 10.45 -0.34
N LEU A 45 -7.61 10.78 -0.74
CA LEU A 45 -7.20 12.16 -1.03
C LEU A 45 -6.88 12.27 -2.52
N LEU A 46 -7.43 13.28 -3.18
CA LEU A 46 -7.10 13.64 -4.55
C LEU A 46 -5.74 14.33 -4.59
N VAL A 47 -4.88 13.94 -5.54
CA VAL A 47 -3.59 14.58 -5.80
C VAL A 47 -3.78 15.63 -6.89
N VAL A 48 -3.84 16.90 -6.50
CA VAL A 48 -4.25 18.02 -7.35
C VAL A 48 -3.08 18.96 -7.60
N GLY A 49 -2.82 19.31 -8.85
CA GLY A 49 -1.70 20.18 -9.17
C GLY A 49 -1.56 20.47 -10.65
N ASN A 50 -0.38 20.96 -11.01
CA ASN A 50 0.00 21.29 -12.39
C ASN A 50 -0.25 20.14 -13.38
N HIS A 51 0.00 18.89 -12.96
CA HIS A 51 -0.15 17.67 -13.78
C HIS A 51 -1.57 17.43 -14.31
N GLN A 52 -2.58 18.11 -13.77
CA GLN A 52 -3.96 18.06 -14.24
C GLN A 52 -4.65 19.43 -14.35
N SER A 53 -3.89 20.52 -14.26
CA SER A 53 -4.37 21.92 -14.31
C SER A 53 -5.22 22.39 -13.12
N TRP A 54 -4.87 21.98 -11.89
CA TRP A 54 -5.52 22.42 -10.64
C TRP A 54 -7.05 22.22 -10.58
N ASN A 55 -7.55 21.21 -11.30
CA ASN A 55 -8.96 20.83 -11.32
C ASN A 55 -9.21 19.61 -10.41
N PRO A 56 -9.64 19.80 -9.15
CA PRO A 56 -10.02 18.69 -8.28
C PRO A 56 -11.27 17.94 -8.76
N GLY A 57 -12.06 18.53 -9.67
CA GLY A 57 -13.23 17.92 -10.28
C GLY A 57 -12.94 17.16 -11.58
N ALA A 58 -11.67 16.93 -11.92
CA ALA A 58 -11.29 16.17 -13.10
C ALA A 58 -11.82 14.72 -13.00
N GLU A 59 -12.33 14.20 -14.12
CA GLU A 59 -12.78 12.81 -14.22
C GLU A 59 -11.62 11.82 -14.01
N VAL A 60 -10.45 12.18 -14.53
CA VAL A 60 -9.21 11.40 -14.43
C VAL A 60 -8.27 12.13 -13.48
N ILE A 61 -8.10 11.57 -12.28
CA ILE A 61 -7.30 12.20 -11.21
C ILE A 61 -6.64 11.16 -10.30
N GLY A 62 -5.35 11.38 -10.01
CA GLY A 62 -4.58 10.54 -9.10
C GLY A 62 -5.07 10.65 -7.65
N LYS A 63 -4.94 9.55 -6.90
CA LYS A 63 -5.44 9.42 -5.53
C LYS A 63 -4.43 8.72 -4.64
N VAL A 64 -4.50 9.01 -3.35
CA VAL A 64 -3.97 8.15 -2.29
C VAL A 64 -5.13 7.67 -1.43
N TYR A 65 -5.03 6.44 -0.92
CA TYR A 65 -6.10 5.70 -0.26
C TYR A 65 -5.74 5.41 1.18
N PRO A 66 -6.72 5.35 2.11
CA PRO A 66 -6.46 5.06 3.51
C PRO A 66 -5.86 3.66 3.69
N VAL A 67 -4.85 3.57 4.56
CA VAL A 67 -4.16 2.34 4.94
C VAL A 67 -4.68 1.81 6.27
N ASP A 68 -4.89 2.70 7.23
CA ASP A 68 -5.28 2.36 8.59
C ASP A 68 -6.08 3.48 9.27
N ALA A 69 -6.57 3.18 10.47
CA ALA A 69 -7.30 4.14 11.29
C ALA A 69 -6.41 5.22 11.92
N ASP A 70 -5.08 5.16 11.76
CA ASP A 70 -4.13 6.16 12.26
C ASP A 70 -3.95 7.34 11.29
N GLY A 71 -4.73 7.34 10.19
CA GLY A 71 -4.75 8.42 9.22
C GLY A 71 -3.64 8.32 8.19
N ASN A 72 -3.04 7.14 8.02
CA ASN A 72 -2.10 6.89 6.95
C ASN A 72 -2.84 6.67 5.62
N TYR A 73 -2.32 7.27 4.55
CA TYR A 73 -2.78 7.13 3.19
C TYR A 73 -1.60 6.81 2.28
N GLU A 74 -1.82 6.01 1.25
CA GLU A 74 -0.80 5.71 0.25
C GLU A 74 -1.37 5.54 -1.17
N GLY A 75 -0.52 5.72 -2.17
CA GLY A 75 -0.89 5.46 -3.56
C GLY A 75 0.14 5.99 -4.54
N TYR A 76 -0.04 5.64 -5.81
CA TYR A 76 0.79 6.15 -6.89
C TYR A 76 0.10 7.30 -7.62
N ALA A 77 0.86 8.36 -7.89
CA ALA A 77 0.38 9.49 -8.68
C ALA A 77 1.52 10.15 -9.46
N TYR A 78 1.17 10.74 -10.59
CA TYR A 78 2.08 11.59 -11.34
C TYR A 78 2.11 12.99 -10.73
N LEU A 79 3.31 13.57 -10.62
CA LEU A 79 3.53 14.93 -10.16
C LEU A 79 4.31 15.69 -11.25
N ASP A 80 4.06 17.00 -11.39
CA ASP A 80 4.77 17.89 -12.32
C ASP A 80 4.88 19.31 -11.75
N GLY A 81 5.80 19.52 -10.80
CA GLY A 81 5.94 20.79 -10.10
C GLY A 81 4.99 20.89 -8.91
N GLU A 82 4.14 21.92 -8.91
CA GLU A 82 3.32 22.25 -7.75
C GLU A 82 2.06 21.37 -7.61
N PHE A 83 1.76 20.97 -6.38
CA PHE A 83 0.57 20.16 -6.05
C PHE A 83 0.08 20.37 -4.60
N LYS A 84 -1.11 19.86 -4.31
CA LYS A 84 -1.79 19.78 -3.00
C LYS A 84 -2.61 18.49 -2.92
N PHE A 85 -3.10 18.18 -1.72
CA PHE A 85 -4.13 17.15 -1.53
C PHE A 85 -5.47 17.79 -1.14
N THR A 86 -6.58 17.20 -1.60
CA THR A 86 -7.92 17.55 -1.12
C THR A 86 -8.74 16.29 -0.90
N SER A 87 -9.63 16.33 0.08
CA SER A 87 -10.57 15.25 0.39
C SER A 87 -11.85 15.28 -0.45
N GLN A 88 -12.03 16.31 -1.30
CA GLN A 88 -13.23 16.51 -2.11
C GLN A 88 -12.87 16.87 -3.55
N ASN A 89 -13.83 16.70 -4.47
CA ASN A 89 -13.69 17.10 -5.88
C ASN A 89 -13.77 18.62 -6.13
N ASN A 90 -13.47 19.40 -5.10
CA ASN A 90 -13.47 20.85 -5.02
C ASN A 90 -12.54 21.26 -3.86
N TRP A 91 -12.52 22.54 -3.50
CA TRP A 91 -11.65 23.09 -2.45
C TRP A 91 -12.39 23.44 -1.15
N ASP A 92 -13.66 23.08 -1.03
CA ASP A 92 -14.52 23.45 0.11
C ASP A 92 -14.29 22.54 1.33
N GLY A 93 -13.69 21.36 1.11
CA GLY A 93 -13.33 20.40 2.17
C GLY A 93 -11.92 20.60 2.74
N PRO A 94 -11.49 19.71 3.65
CA PRO A 94 -10.11 19.64 4.10
C PRO A 94 -9.12 19.52 2.94
N ASN A 95 -8.16 20.43 2.91
CA ASN A 95 -7.08 20.52 1.93
C ASN A 95 -5.74 20.49 2.67
N TYR A 96 -4.71 19.95 2.03
CA TYR A 96 -3.38 19.80 2.62
C TYR A 96 -2.36 20.45 1.68
N GLY A 97 -1.79 21.56 2.14
CA GLY A 97 -0.72 22.29 1.48
C GLY A 97 0.61 22.14 2.21
N SER A 98 1.59 22.99 1.89
CA SER A 98 2.91 22.99 2.52
C SER A 98 2.84 23.40 4.00
N GLY A 99 3.44 22.59 4.87
CA GLY A 99 3.71 22.97 6.26
C GLY A 99 5.02 23.76 6.42
N ASP A 100 5.46 23.89 7.67
CA ASP A 100 6.62 24.72 8.06
C ASP A 100 7.99 24.11 7.67
N ALA A 101 8.01 22.83 7.29
CA ALA A 101 9.22 22.10 6.89
C ALA A 101 8.97 21.16 5.70
N GLU A 102 10.03 20.76 4.99
CA GLU A 102 9.93 19.73 3.95
C GLU A 102 9.32 18.44 4.52
N GLY A 103 8.37 17.85 3.80
CA GLY A 103 7.65 16.66 4.23
C GLY A 103 6.53 16.91 5.26
N SER A 104 6.30 18.16 5.68
CA SER A 104 5.15 18.53 6.51
C SER A 104 4.01 19.13 5.69
N LEU A 105 2.80 18.95 6.21
CA LEU A 105 1.55 19.44 5.63
C LEU A 105 0.94 20.52 6.55
N SER A 106 0.10 21.36 5.96
CA SER A 106 -0.77 22.28 6.70
C SER A 106 -2.17 22.27 6.11
N THR A 107 -3.17 22.37 6.99
CA THR A 107 -4.59 22.54 6.64
C THR A 107 -5.05 23.99 6.68
N ASP A 108 -4.13 24.94 6.94
CA ASP A 108 -4.44 26.37 6.86
C ASP A 108 -4.90 26.74 5.44
N ALA A 109 -5.95 27.56 5.34
CA ALA A 109 -6.48 28.02 4.06
C ALA A 109 -5.46 28.81 3.22
N GLN A 110 -4.44 29.38 3.86
CA GLN A 110 -3.33 30.09 3.24
C GLN A 110 -2.07 29.23 3.05
N ALA A 111 -2.11 27.93 3.39
CA ALA A 111 -0.99 27.04 3.17
C ALA A 111 -0.55 27.07 1.70
N GLY A 112 0.76 27.12 1.47
CA GLY A 112 1.35 27.11 0.12
C GLY A 112 1.19 25.77 -0.59
N ASN A 113 1.76 25.67 -1.79
CA ASN A 113 1.76 24.46 -2.59
C ASN A 113 2.98 23.58 -2.23
N LEU A 114 2.83 22.27 -2.33
CA LEU A 114 3.93 21.32 -2.32
C LEU A 114 4.63 21.35 -3.68
N THR A 115 5.86 20.84 -3.79
CA THR A 115 6.61 20.77 -5.05
C THR A 115 7.40 19.49 -5.15
N LYS A 116 7.36 18.85 -6.33
CA LYS A 116 8.27 17.77 -6.74
C LYS A 116 8.61 17.90 -8.23
N ASP A 117 9.75 17.34 -8.61
CA ASP A 117 10.10 17.20 -10.02
C ASP A 117 9.06 16.35 -10.77
N LYS A 118 9.09 16.46 -12.09
CA LYS A 118 8.20 15.70 -12.95
C LYS A 118 8.48 14.20 -12.85
N GLY A 119 7.46 13.39 -12.55
CA GLY A 119 7.61 11.94 -12.47
C GLY A 119 6.42 11.21 -11.86
N TYR A 120 6.50 9.88 -11.84
CA TYR A 120 5.53 9.01 -11.21
C TYR A 120 6.03 8.63 -9.81
N TYR A 121 5.24 8.93 -8.77
CA TYR A 121 5.67 8.83 -7.38
C TYR A 121 4.80 7.84 -6.63
N TYR A 122 5.42 7.10 -5.71
CA TYR A 122 4.70 6.51 -4.59
C TYR A 122 4.62 7.55 -3.47
N ILE A 123 3.40 7.88 -3.06
CA ILE A 123 3.11 8.95 -2.10
C ILE A 123 2.55 8.31 -0.84
N THR A 124 3.08 8.70 0.32
CA THR A 124 2.50 8.39 1.63
C THR A 124 2.12 9.68 2.34
N VAL A 125 0.94 9.74 2.95
CA VAL A 125 0.44 10.88 3.71
C VAL A 125 -0.02 10.42 5.08
N ASN A 126 0.27 11.16 6.14
CA ASN A 126 -0.43 11.02 7.41
C ASN A 126 -1.22 12.30 7.69
N ILE A 127 -2.55 12.19 7.75
CA ILE A 127 -3.43 13.36 7.93
C ILE A 127 -3.57 13.82 9.39
N LYS A 128 -3.16 13.00 10.37
CA LYS A 128 -3.18 13.35 11.80
C LYS A 128 -1.89 14.05 12.22
N ASP A 129 -0.77 13.49 11.79
CA ASP A 129 0.58 14.03 12.01
C ASP A 129 0.93 15.14 11.01
N LEU A 130 0.11 15.31 9.97
CA LEU A 130 0.30 16.29 8.89
C LEU A 130 1.69 16.14 8.25
N THR A 131 1.98 14.96 7.74
CA THR A 131 3.24 14.68 7.03
C THR A 131 2.99 13.98 5.70
N TYR A 132 3.95 14.08 4.78
CA TYR A 132 3.94 13.34 3.54
C TYR A 132 5.35 12.96 3.07
N LYS A 133 5.42 11.94 2.24
CA LYS A 133 6.60 11.58 1.44
C LYS A 133 6.16 11.30 0.01
N ALA A 134 7.06 11.56 -0.94
CA ALA A 134 6.87 11.24 -2.34
C ALA A 134 8.19 10.70 -2.89
N ASP A 135 8.23 9.40 -3.16
CA ASP A 135 9.40 8.70 -3.68
C ASP A 135 9.22 8.44 -5.18
N LEU A 136 10.18 8.87 -6.00
CA LEU A 136 10.12 8.69 -7.45
C LEU A 136 10.23 7.20 -7.82
N ARG A 137 9.36 6.74 -8.73
CA ARG A 137 9.27 5.36 -9.21
C ARG A 137 9.16 5.34 -10.74
N ASN A 138 10.27 5.13 -11.42
CA ASN A 138 10.28 4.81 -12.85
C ASN A 138 10.10 3.30 -13.03
N PHE A 139 8.97 2.85 -13.56
CA PHE A 139 8.72 1.42 -13.73
C PHE A 139 9.11 0.93 -15.12
N GLY A 140 9.72 -0.24 -15.18
CA GLY A 140 9.96 -0.97 -16.42
C GLY A 140 9.41 -2.39 -16.36
N VAL A 141 9.28 -3.01 -17.54
CA VAL A 141 9.06 -4.45 -17.70
C VAL A 141 10.41 -5.13 -17.92
N ILE A 142 10.62 -6.26 -17.27
CA ILE A 142 11.84 -7.07 -17.37
C ILE A 142 11.47 -8.55 -17.45
N GLY A 143 12.28 -9.36 -18.12
CA GLY A 143 12.18 -10.82 -18.00
C GLY A 143 12.68 -11.56 -19.23
N SER A 144 12.73 -12.88 -19.16
CA SER A 144 13.24 -13.73 -20.24
C SER A 144 12.50 -13.56 -21.57
N ALA A 145 11.26 -13.06 -21.54
CA ALA A 145 10.47 -12.75 -22.73
C ALA A 145 10.81 -11.40 -23.38
N THR A 146 11.52 -10.51 -22.68
CA THR A 146 11.92 -9.19 -23.19
C THR A 146 13.24 -9.28 -23.97
N SER A 147 13.53 -8.28 -24.81
CA SER A 147 14.80 -8.23 -25.57
C SER A 147 16.05 -8.15 -24.68
N GLY A 148 15.92 -7.57 -23.49
CA GLY A 148 16.99 -7.44 -22.49
C GLY A 148 17.12 -8.64 -21.54
N GLY A 149 16.19 -9.59 -21.59
CA GLY A 149 16.14 -10.68 -20.62
C GLY A 149 15.97 -10.17 -19.19
N TRP A 150 16.70 -10.78 -18.25
CA TRP A 150 16.75 -10.34 -16.84
C TRP A 150 17.87 -9.31 -16.56
N ASN A 151 18.42 -8.67 -17.60
CA ASN A 151 19.55 -7.74 -17.45
C ASN A 151 19.17 -6.27 -17.67
N GLU A 152 18.08 -6.00 -18.38
CA GLU A 152 17.69 -4.65 -18.80
C GLU A 152 16.17 -4.54 -18.83
N ASP A 153 15.67 -3.42 -18.30
CA ASP A 153 14.25 -3.10 -18.27
C ASP A 153 13.87 -2.37 -19.56
N ILE A 154 12.63 -2.58 -20.00
CA ILE A 154 12.00 -1.71 -20.99
C ILE A 154 11.10 -0.74 -20.22
N ASP A 155 11.44 0.54 -20.24
CA ASP A 155 10.72 1.59 -19.50
C ASP A 155 9.23 1.66 -19.90
N LEU A 156 8.36 1.76 -18.90
CA LEU A 156 6.95 2.09 -19.07
C LEU A 156 6.75 3.60 -19.04
N VAL A 157 5.82 4.10 -19.86
CA VAL A 157 5.50 5.52 -19.96
C VAL A 157 4.13 5.80 -19.36
N TYR A 158 4.06 6.78 -18.47
CA TYR A 158 2.79 7.24 -17.89
C TYR A 158 1.91 7.95 -18.92
N ASP A 159 0.63 7.58 -18.97
CA ASP A 159 -0.40 8.22 -19.78
C ASP A 159 -1.37 9.03 -18.89
N PRO A 160 -1.37 10.38 -18.98
CA PRO A 160 -2.24 11.21 -18.16
C PRO A 160 -3.73 11.07 -18.49
N ASN A 161 -4.09 10.48 -19.63
CA ASN A 161 -5.49 10.33 -20.03
C ASN A 161 -6.22 9.22 -19.26
N ASP A 162 -5.48 8.23 -18.73
CA ASP A 162 -6.08 7.12 -17.96
C ASP A 162 -5.26 6.72 -16.71
N LEU A 163 -4.21 7.47 -16.39
CA LEU A 163 -3.31 7.28 -15.24
C LEU A 163 -2.44 6.01 -15.29
N LYS A 164 -2.37 5.32 -16.43
CA LYS A 164 -1.69 4.02 -16.56
C LYS A 164 -0.28 4.17 -17.10
N LEU A 165 0.55 3.16 -16.81
CA LEU A 165 1.90 3.00 -17.35
C LEU A 165 1.85 2.05 -18.56
N LYS A 166 2.46 2.43 -19.68
CA LYS A 166 2.32 1.69 -20.95
C LYS A 166 3.64 1.55 -21.70
N VAL A 167 3.81 0.42 -22.40
CA VAL A 167 4.86 0.26 -23.42
C VAL A 167 4.38 -0.66 -24.52
N THR A 168 4.75 -0.39 -25.78
CA THR A 168 4.56 -1.33 -26.88
C THR A 168 5.89 -2.01 -27.18
N THR A 169 5.92 -3.34 -27.09
CA THR A 169 7.12 -4.15 -27.32
C THR A 169 6.78 -5.52 -27.89
N THR A 170 7.74 -6.12 -28.59
CA THR A 170 7.70 -7.53 -28.97
C THR A 170 8.19 -8.38 -27.80
N LEU A 171 7.45 -9.43 -27.48
CA LEU A 171 7.82 -10.44 -26.49
C LEU A 171 8.06 -11.80 -27.17
N THR A 172 8.93 -12.62 -26.59
CA THR A 172 9.06 -14.05 -26.92
C THR A 172 8.32 -14.91 -25.89
N ASP A 173 8.22 -16.22 -26.13
CA ASP A 173 7.79 -17.14 -25.09
C ASP A 173 8.74 -17.04 -23.89
N GLY A 174 8.19 -16.87 -22.69
CA GLY A 174 8.99 -16.70 -21.48
C GLY A 174 8.20 -16.09 -20.35
N GLU A 175 8.88 -15.26 -19.57
CA GLU A 175 8.36 -14.66 -18.35
C GLU A 175 8.68 -13.17 -18.28
N ILE A 176 7.83 -12.41 -17.61
CA ILE A 176 8.03 -11.00 -17.29
C ILE A 176 7.75 -10.69 -15.80
N LYS A 177 8.27 -9.56 -15.33
CA LYS A 177 7.94 -8.85 -14.09
C LYS A 177 8.01 -7.35 -14.33
N PHE A 178 7.50 -6.59 -13.37
CA PHE A 178 7.61 -5.13 -13.36
C PHE A 178 8.42 -4.68 -12.16
N ARG A 179 9.30 -3.71 -12.32
CA ARG A 179 10.08 -3.18 -11.19
C ARG A 179 10.36 -1.71 -11.36
N ALA A 180 10.55 -1.02 -10.23
CA ALA A 180 10.88 0.39 -10.22
C ALA A 180 12.40 0.60 -10.16
N ASN A 181 12.86 1.63 -10.87
CA ASN A 181 14.21 2.18 -10.81
C ASN A 181 15.31 1.14 -11.08
N ASP A 182 15.07 0.22 -12.03
CA ASP A 182 15.97 -0.88 -12.39
C ASP A 182 16.43 -1.75 -11.20
N ALA A 183 15.63 -1.77 -10.13
CA ALA A 183 15.98 -2.37 -8.85
C ALA A 183 14.89 -3.30 -8.34
N TRP A 184 15.29 -4.28 -7.53
CA TRP A 184 14.37 -5.26 -6.92
C TRP A 184 13.79 -4.79 -5.59
N ASP A 185 13.89 -3.50 -5.24
CA ASP A 185 13.33 -2.96 -3.99
C ASP A 185 11.81 -2.82 -4.08
N VAL A 186 11.29 -2.38 -5.23
CA VAL A 186 9.86 -2.30 -5.53
C VAL A 186 9.63 -3.03 -6.83
N ASP A 187 9.10 -4.25 -6.73
CA ASP A 187 8.75 -5.07 -7.89
C ASP A 187 7.40 -5.75 -7.71
N PHE A 188 6.76 -5.97 -8.83
CA PHE A 188 5.47 -6.61 -8.97
C PHE A 188 5.59 -7.79 -9.94
N GLY A 189 4.82 -8.82 -9.63
CA GLY A 189 4.68 -10.01 -10.45
C GLY A 189 3.25 -10.52 -10.39
N ALA A 190 3.06 -11.79 -10.74
CA ALA A 190 1.75 -12.43 -10.77
C ALA A 190 1.04 -12.33 -9.41
N GLY A 191 -0.20 -11.82 -9.44
CA GLY A 191 -1.13 -11.83 -8.32
C GLY A 191 -1.87 -13.16 -8.16
N GLU A 192 -2.97 -13.14 -7.41
CA GLU A 192 -3.78 -14.35 -7.17
C GLU A 192 -4.51 -14.82 -8.45
N LYS A 193 -4.88 -13.88 -9.32
CA LYS A 193 -5.51 -14.15 -10.62
C LYS A 193 -4.73 -13.50 -11.76
N GLU A 194 -4.93 -14.05 -12.96
CA GLU A 194 -4.42 -13.46 -14.20
C GLU A 194 -4.84 -11.99 -14.31
N GLY A 195 -3.90 -11.12 -14.66
CA GLY A 195 -4.11 -9.68 -14.75
C GLY A 195 -4.00 -8.92 -13.42
N GLU A 196 -3.95 -9.61 -12.27
CA GLU A 196 -3.66 -8.97 -10.98
C GLU A 196 -2.14 -8.92 -10.73
N LEU A 197 -1.68 -7.87 -10.06
CA LEU A 197 -0.29 -7.72 -9.62
C LEU A 197 -0.19 -7.89 -8.11
N ALA A 198 0.82 -8.64 -7.68
CA ALA A 198 1.22 -8.71 -6.27
C ALA A 198 2.63 -8.14 -6.08
N ALA A 199 2.82 -7.40 -4.98
CA ALA A 199 4.13 -6.98 -4.54
C ALA A 199 5.00 -8.22 -4.27
N LYS A 200 6.21 -8.24 -4.85
CA LYS A 200 7.10 -9.42 -4.82
C LYS A 200 6.46 -10.69 -5.38
N GLY A 201 5.44 -10.56 -6.23
CA GLY A 201 4.77 -11.69 -6.87
C GLY A 201 5.72 -12.52 -7.75
N GLY A 202 5.28 -13.73 -8.11
CA GLY A 202 6.02 -14.61 -9.01
C GLY A 202 6.16 -14.04 -10.42
N ASN A 203 6.92 -14.72 -11.27
CA ASN A 203 7.04 -14.34 -12.67
C ASN A 203 5.69 -14.52 -13.41
N ILE A 204 5.40 -13.64 -14.37
CA ILE A 204 4.20 -13.70 -15.22
C ILE A 204 4.58 -14.41 -16.52
N PRO A 205 4.01 -15.59 -16.84
CA PRO A 205 4.29 -16.27 -18.10
C PRO A 205 3.62 -15.53 -19.27
N VAL A 206 4.33 -15.43 -20.38
CA VAL A 206 3.84 -14.79 -21.61
C VAL A 206 4.19 -15.61 -22.83
N SER A 207 3.36 -15.51 -23.88
CA SER A 207 3.62 -16.10 -25.19
C SER A 207 4.20 -15.06 -26.15
N ALA A 208 4.87 -15.54 -27.20
CA ALA A 208 5.43 -14.68 -28.22
C ALA A 208 4.36 -13.85 -28.96
N GLY A 209 4.66 -12.57 -29.17
CA GLY A 209 3.80 -11.65 -29.89
C GLY A 209 4.17 -10.19 -29.71
N ASP A 210 3.52 -9.33 -30.47
CA ASP A 210 3.60 -7.89 -30.31
C ASP A 210 2.48 -7.43 -29.39
N TYR A 211 2.84 -6.74 -28.30
CA TYR A 211 1.90 -6.34 -27.26
C TYR A 211 2.06 -4.85 -26.93
N GLN A 212 0.95 -4.20 -26.62
CA GLN A 212 0.94 -3.09 -25.68
C GLN A 212 0.74 -3.67 -24.29
N ILE A 213 1.72 -3.46 -23.43
CA ILE A 213 1.66 -3.79 -22.02
C ILE A 213 1.11 -2.57 -21.29
N VAL A 214 0.10 -2.78 -20.45
CA VAL A 214 -0.55 -1.73 -19.67
C VAL A 214 -0.50 -2.13 -18.20
N VAL A 215 -0.03 -1.23 -17.33
CA VAL A 215 0.03 -1.42 -15.88
C VAL A 215 -0.76 -0.31 -15.20
N ASP A 216 -1.68 -0.69 -14.31
CA ASP A 216 -2.50 0.24 -13.54
C ASP A 216 -2.16 0.13 -12.05
N LEU A 217 -1.53 1.20 -11.54
CA LEU A 217 -1.20 1.38 -10.11
C LEU A 217 -2.04 2.49 -9.45
N SER A 218 -3.05 3.02 -10.15
CA SER A 218 -3.84 4.18 -9.72
C SER A 218 -4.88 3.87 -8.63
N ASN A 219 -5.09 2.58 -8.34
CA ASN A 219 -6.00 2.07 -7.32
C ASN A 219 -5.28 1.00 -6.48
N PRO A 220 -5.71 0.70 -5.24
CA PRO A 220 -5.03 -0.26 -4.37
C PRO A 220 -4.96 -1.70 -4.92
N SER A 221 -5.83 -2.03 -5.88
CA SER A 221 -5.80 -3.30 -6.61
C SER A 221 -5.03 -3.12 -7.92
N TYR A 222 -3.72 -3.39 -7.87
CA TYR A 222 -2.83 -3.24 -9.01
C TYR A 222 -3.07 -4.31 -10.08
N THR A 223 -3.01 -3.91 -11.34
CA THR A 223 -3.29 -4.81 -12.47
C THR A 223 -2.32 -4.62 -13.62
N TYR A 224 -2.24 -5.63 -14.48
CA TYR A 224 -1.58 -5.55 -15.79
C TYR A 224 -2.48 -6.14 -16.88
N GLU A 225 -2.27 -5.68 -18.12
CA GLU A 225 -2.93 -6.22 -19.32
C GLU A 225 -1.92 -6.33 -20.46
N LEU A 226 -2.03 -7.39 -21.25
CA LEU A 226 -1.26 -7.61 -22.48
C LEU A 226 -2.21 -7.52 -23.68
N ILE A 227 -2.22 -6.35 -24.34
CA ILE A 227 -3.08 -6.09 -25.49
C ILE A 227 -2.31 -6.40 -26.76
N LYS A 228 -2.69 -7.50 -27.43
CA LYS A 228 -2.07 -7.90 -28.69
C LYS A 228 -2.29 -6.83 -29.78
N GLN A 229 -1.23 -6.49 -30.51
CA GLN A 229 -1.24 -5.52 -31.60
C GLN A 229 -1.60 -6.16 -32.95
#